data_AF-A0A524Q0J2-F1
#
_entry.id   AF-A0A524Q0J2-F1
#
_cell.length_a   1.000
_cell.length_b   1.000
_cell.length_c   1.000
_cell.angle_alpha   90.00
_cell.angle_beta   90.00
_cell.angle_gamma   90.00
#
_symmetry.space_group_name_H-M   'P 1'
#
loop_
_entity.id
_entity.type
_entity.pdbx_description
1 polymer ?
#
loop_
_entity_poly.entity_id
_entity_poly.type
_entity_poly.pdbx_seq_one_letter_code
_entity_poly.pdbx_strand_id
1 'polypeptide(L)'
;MIRSVYMIGICGIAMGALARMFRERGAAVSGSDRNIYPPMSDILREGGITLHEGFDPSRIGDPDLVVIGNAVSRGNPEVEHVLNARLPYLSMAGALREFFLRDRE
;
A
#
# COMPACT_ATOMS: atom_id res chain seq x y z
N MET A 1 1.60 2.43 16.77
CA MET A 1 1.05 1.20 16.17
C MET A 1 0.30 1.62 14.92
N ILE A 2 0.64 1.06 13.76
CA ILE A 2 -0.01 1.41 12.49
C ILE A 2 -1.39 0.77 12.44
N ARG A 3 -2.43 1.58 12.27
CA ARG A 3 -3.85 1.17 12.19
C ARG A 3 -4.40 1.22 10.78
N SER A 4 -3.88 2.10 9.92
CA SER A 4 -4.30 2.22 8.51
C SER A 4 -3.10 2.34 7.58
N VAL A 5 -3.15 1.61 6.46
CA VAL A 5 -2.13 1.64 5.41
C VAL A 5 -2.79 1.83 4.06
N TYR A 6 -2.31 2.80 3.28
CA TYR A 6 -2.64 2.94 1.87
C TYR A 6 -1.44 2.50 1.01
N MET A 7 -1.66 1.66 0.00
CA MET A 7 -0.58 1.14 -0.84
C MET A 7 -0.77 1.54 -2.30
N ILE A 8 0.21 2.23 -2.88
CA ILE A 8 0.19 2.65 -4.28
C ILE A 8 0.95 1.60 -5.11
N GLY A 9 0.27 0.98 -6.08
CA GLY A 9 0.79 -0.19 -6.82
C GLY A 9 0.60 -1.49 -6.05
N ILE A 10 -0.57 -1.69 -5.43
CA ILE A 10 -0.84 -2.78 -4.49
C ILE A 10 -0.89 -4.17 -5.15
N CYS A 11 -1.15 -4.27 -6.46
CA CYS A 11 -1.29 -5.56 -7.15
C CYS A 11 0.05 -6.18 -7.59
N GLY A 12 1.19 -5.55 -7.30
CA GLY A 12 2.49 -6.20 -7.45
C GLY A 12 2.66 -7.37 -6.48
N ILE A 13 3.32 -8.47 -6.89
CA ILE A 13 3.46 -9.70 -6.07
C ILE A 13 3.97 -9.40 -4.64
N ALA A 14 5.07 -8.65 -4.54
CA ALA A 14 5.65 -8.29 -3.24
C ALA A 14 4.79 -7.29 -2.46
N MET A 15 4.11 -6.38 -3.16
CA MET A 15 3.19 -5.42 -2.56
C MET A 15 1.97 -6.11 -1.97
N GLY A 16 1.37 -7.05 -2.70
CA GLY A 16 0.24 -7.84 -2.24
C GLY A 16 0.58 -8.71 -1.04
N ALA A 17 1.78 -9.31 -1.02
CA ALA A 17 2.28 -10.03 0.15
C ALA A 17 2.39 -9.11 1.37
N LEU A 18 3.03 -7.95 1.22
CA LEU A 18 3.16 -6.96 2.29
C LEU A 18 1.80 -6.45 2.78
N ALA A 19 0.85 -6.22 1.86
CA ALA A 19 -0.52 -5.80 2.18
C ALA A 19 -1.21 -6.80 3.11
N ARG A 20 -1.10 -8.10 2.79
CA ARG A 20 -1.64 -9.18 3.62
C ARG A 20 -0.96 -9.23 4.99
N MET A 21 0.35 -9.06 5.05
CA MET A 21 1.07 -9.04 6.32
C MET A 21 0.62 -7.88 7.24
N PHE A 22 0.31 -6.71 6.68
CA PHE A 22 -0.30 -5.60 7.44
C PHE A 22 -1.72 -5.93 7.91
N ARG A 23 -2.55 -6.54 7.05
CA ARG A 23 -3.90 -7.01 7.43
C ARG A 23 -3.87 -8.03 8.56
N GLU A 24 -2.95 -9.00 8.50
CA GLU A 24 -2.77 -10.03 9.52
C GLU A 24 -2.37 -9.44 10.89
N ARG A 25 -1.74 -8.26 10.89
CA ARG A 25 -1.45 -7.47 12.11
C ARG A 25 -2.59 -6.57 12.56
N GLY A 26 -3.75 -6.64 11.90
CA GLY A 26 -4.96 -5.90 12.27
C GLY A 26 -5.06 -4.49 11.67
N ALA A 27 -4.12 -4.06 10.81
CA ALA A 27 -4.25 -2.77 10.15
C ALA A 27 -5.35 -2.81 9.08
N ALA A 28 -6.11 -1.73 8.92
CA ALA A 28 -6.93 -1.48 7.74
C ALA A 28 -6.00 -1.25 6.54
N VAL A 29 -6.15 -2.04 5.48
CA VAL A 29 -5.32 -1.89 4.27
C VAL A 29 -6.22 -1.61 3.07
N SER A 30 -5.84 -0.58 2.34
CA SER A 30 -6.42 -0.22 1.06
C SER A 30 -5.31 0.14 0.09
N GLY A 31 -5.61 0.21 -1.20
CA GLY A 31 -4.61 0.65 -2.16
C GLY A 31 -5.11 0.73 -3.58
N SER A 32 -4.27 1.32 -4.42
CA SER A 32 -4.53 1.55 -5.84
C SER A 32 -3.60 0.73 -6.71
N ASP A 33 -4.06 0.39 -7.91
CA ASP A 33 -3.19 -0.07 -8.98
C ASP A 33 -3.76 0.39 -10.33
N ARG A 34 -2.91 0.46 -11.36
CA ARG A 34 -3.33 0.82 -12.71
C ARG A 34 -4.34 -0.19 -13.25
N ASN A 35 -4.08 -1.47 -13.04
CA ASN A 35 -4.94 -2.56 -13.47
C ASN A 35 -5.21 -3.48 -12.28
N ILE A 36 -6.49 -3.77 -12.01
CA ILE A 36 -6.86 -4.75 -10.98
C ILE A 36 -7.41 -5.99 -11.68
N TYR A 37 -6.66 -7.09 -11.61
CA TYR A 37 -7.04 -8.33 -12.28
C TYR A 37 -6.70 -9.59 -11.45
N PRO A 38 -7.44 -10.69 -11.65
CA PRO A 38 -7.13 -11.98 -11.04
C PRO A 38 -5.77 -12.54 -11.51
N PRO A 39 -5.06 -13.32 -10.68
CA PRO A 39 -5.49 -13.82 -9.37
C PRO A 39 -5.23 -12.86 -8.21
N MET A 40 -4.42 -11.81 -8.42
CA MET A 40 -3.98 -10.97 -7.31
C MET A 40 -5.13 -10.16 -6.69
N SER A 41 -6.06 -9.66 -7.52
CA SER A 41 -7.24 -8.93 -7.04
C SER A 41 -8.08 -9.76 -6.07
N ASP A 42 -8.24 -11.04 -6.36
CA ASP A 42 -9.15 -11.92 -5.62
C ASP A 42 -8.51 -12.29 -4.29
N ILE A 43 -7.23 -12.66 -4.30
CA ILE A 43 -6.43 -12.92 -3.10
C ILE A 43 -6.46 -11.73 -2.12
N LEU A 44 -6.35 -10.50 -2.63
CA LEU A 44 -6.35 -9.31 -1.77
C LEU A 44 -7.74 -9.00 -1.23
N ARG A 45 -8.79 -9.10 -2.07
CA ARG A 45 -10.17 -8.89 -1.63
C ARG A 45 -10.62 -9.92 -0.60
N GLU A 46 -10.28 -11.19 -0.80
CA GLU A 46 -10.52 -12.27 0.18
C GLU A 46 -9.82 -12.00 1.51
N GLY A 47 -8.65 -11.34 1.48
CA GLY A 47 -7.95 -10.83 2.68
C GLY A 47 -8.58 -9.59 3.32
N GLY A 48 -9.74 -9.12 2.83
CA GLY A 48 -10.43 -7.93 3.30
C GLY A 48 -9.69 -6.63 2.97
N ILE A 49 -8.94 -6.59 1.87
CA ILE A 49 -8.22 -5.42 1.40
C ILE A 49 -9.07 -4.69 0.37
N THR A 50 -9.23 -3.38 0.55
CA THR A 50 -9.95 -2.54 -0.42
C THR A 50 -9.03 -2.17 -1.57
N LEU A 51 -9.46 -2.43 -2.82
CA LEU A 51 -8.68 -2.13 -4.01
C LEU A 51 -9.36 -1.05 -4.86
N HIS A 52 -8.56 -0.12 -5.35
CA HIS A 52 -8.99 1.01 -6.17
C HIS A 52 -8.33 0.94 -7.55
N GLU A 53 -9.12 0.87 -8.62
CA GLU A 53 -8.56 0.87 -9.97
C GLU A 53 -8.25 2.30 -10.43
N GLY A 54 -7.05 2.48 -10.99
CA GLY A 54 -6.50 3.78 -11.32
C GLY A 54 -6.00 4.54 -10.11
N PHE A 55 -5.31 5.66 -10.38
CA PHE A 55 -4.70 6.50 -9.35
C PHE A 55 -5.54 7.75 -9.14
N ASP A 56 -6.16 7.86 -7.96
CA ASP A 56 -7.05 8.94 -7.59
C ASP A 56 -6.74 9.41 -6.16
N PRO A 57 -6.09 10.58 -6.01
CA PRO A 57 -5.70 11.12 -4.70
C PRO A 57 -6.82 11.21 -3.67
N SER A 58 -8.07 11.39 -4.11
CA SER A 58 -9.21 11.52 -3.20
C SER A 58 -9.48 10.24 -2.38
N ARG A 59 -8.93 9.10 -2.81
CA ARG A 59 -9.11 7.79 -2.17
C ARG A 59 -8.10 7.49 -1.07
N ILE A 60 -7.01 8.25 -0.98
CA ILE A 60 -5.93 8.02 -0.01
C ILE A 60 -6.41 8.29 1.43
N GLY A 61 -7.25 9.31 1.62
CA GLY A 61 -7.67 9.75 2.95
C GLY A 61 -6.49 10.27 3.78
N ASP A 62 -6.46 9.92 5.06
CA ASP A 62 -5.37 10.26 6.01
C ASP A 62 -4.86 8.97 6.69
N PRO A 63 -4.09 8.14 5.99
CA PRO A 63 -3.59 6.88 6.54
C PRO A 63 -2.39 7.13 7.46
N ASP A 64 -2.17 6.25 8.43
CA ASP A 64 -0.97 6.31 9.29
C ASP A 64 0.32 6.10 8.48
N LEU A 65 0.22 5.38 7.36
CA LEU A 65 1.33 5.09 6.46
C LEU A 65 0.85 4.92 5.02
N VAL A 66 1.61 5.51 4.09
CA VAL A 66 1.53 5.18 2.66
C VAL A 66 2.73 4.32 2.25
N VAL A 67 2.49 3.23 1.54
CA VAL A 67 3.57 2.42 0.94
C VAL A 67 3.56 2.62 -0.57
N ILE A 68 4.68 3.12 -1.10
CA ILE A 68 4.84 3.38 -2.53
C ILE A 68 5.60 2.20 -3.16
N GLY A 69 4.93 1.54 -4.10
CA GLY A 69 5.53 0.49 -4.93
C GLY A 69 6.58 1.05 -5.89
N ASN A 70 7.60 0.25 -6.20
CA ASN A 70 8.71 0.67 -7.08
C ASN A 70 8.30 0.92 -8.54
N ALA A 71 7.17 0.37 -8.99
CA ALA A 71 6.62 0.59 -10.32
C ALA A 71 5.96 1.97 -10.49
N VAL A 72 5.87 2.76 -9.40
CA VAL A 72 5.24 4.07 -9.38
C VAL A 72 6.25 5.13 -8.95
N SER A 73 6.27 6.24 -9.68
CA SER A 73 7.21 7.35 -9.48
C SER A 73 6.49 8.70 -9.59
N ARG A 74 7.26 9.80 -9.49
CA ARG A 74 6.74 11.16 -9.65
C ARG A 74 5.99 11.35 -10.98
N GLY A 75 5.00 12.23 -10.95
CA GLY A 75 4.02 12.39 -12.03
C GLY A 75 2.80 11.46 -11.89
N ASN A 76 2.83 10.46 -11.00
CA ASN A 76 1.62 9.79 -10.54
C ASN A 76 0.82 10.72 -9.60
N PRO A 77 -0.48 10.92 -9.83
CA PRO A 77 -1.26 11.89 -9.06
C PRO A 77 -1.32 11.55 -7.56
N GLU A 78 -1.38 10.27 -7.19
CA GLU A 78 -1.38 9.84 -5.78
C GLU A 78 -0.01 10.05 -5.12
N VAL A 79 1.08 9.78 -5.84
CA VAL A 79 2.44 10.06 -5.31
C VAL A 79 2.64 11.56 -5.10
N GLU A 80 2.23 12.39 -6.06
CA GLU A 80 2.32 13.84 -5.90
C GLU A 80 1.45 14.32 -4.71
N HIS A 81 0.27 13.74 -4.51
CA HIS A 81 -0.57 14.05 -3.34
C HIS A 81 0.12 13.70 -2.02
N VAL A 82 0.68 12.49 -1.90
CA VAL A 82 1.43 12.05 -0.71
C VAL A 82 2.55 13.02 -0.36
N LEU A 83 3.32 13.42 -1.37
CA LEU A 83 4.43 14.37 -1.20
C LEU A 83 3.94 15.78 -0.81
N ASN A 84 2.91 16.28 -1.49
CA ASN A 84 2.38 17.62 -1.27
C ASN A 84 1.68 17.76 0.10
N ALA A 85 0.91 16.75 0.49
CA ALA A 85 0.23 16.67 1.78
C ALA A 85 1.16 16.22 2.92
N ARG A 86 2.41 15.85 2.62
CA ARG A 86 3.42 15.37 3.57
C ARG A 86 2.93 14.17 4.40
N LEU A 87 2.18 13.28 3.75
CA LEU A 87 1.73 12.05 4.39
C LEU A 87 2.94 11.17 4.72
N PRO A 88 2.96 10.45 5.87
CA PRO A 88 4.04 9.52 6.18
C PRO A 88 4.11 8.43 5.11
N TYR A 89 5.29 8.21 4.52
CA TYR A 89 5.44 7.20 3.48
C TYR A 89 6.75 6.42 3.58
N LEU A 90 6.72 5.19 3.08
CA LEU A 90 7.90 4.33 2.90
C LEU A 90 7.85 3.63 1.54
N SER A 91 9.01 3.17 1.07
CA SER A 91 9.04 2.17 0.00
C SER A 91 8.61 0.80 0.55
N MET A 92 8.23 -0.12 -0.34
CA MET A 92 7.93 -1.51 0.03
C MET A 92 9.03 -2.14 0.90
N ALA A 93 10.30 -2.03 0.48
CA ALA A 93 11.44 -2.55 1.22
C ALA A 93 11.64 -1.82 2.57
N GLY A 94 11.43 -0.50 2.60
CA GLY A 94 11.49 0.28 3.83
C GLY A 94 10.45 -0.17 4.85
N ALA A 95 9.19 -0.36 4.43
CA ALA A 95 8.12 -0.85 5.27
C ALA A 95 8.38 -2.29 5.76
N LEU A 96 8.87 -3.17 4.88
CA LEU A 96 9.23 -4.54 5.26
C LEU A 96 10.30 -4.54 6.36
N ARG A 97 11.37 -3.76 6.18
CA ARG A 97 12.44 -3.62 7.18
C ARG A 97 11.91 -3.06 8.49
N GLU A 98 11.17 -1.96 8.43
CA GLU A 98 10.71 -1.19 9.60
C GLU A 98 9.77 -2.01 10.49
N PHE A 99 8.85 -2.75 9.88
CA PHE A 99 7.77 -3.39 10.62
C PHE A 99 7.96 -4.90 10.78
N PHE A 100 8.63 -5.60 9.87
CA PHE A 100 8.60 -7.08 9.83
C PHE A 100 9.95 -7.76 10.03
N LEU A 101 11.07 -7.03 9.92
CA LEU A 101 12.41 -7.62 9.99
C LEU A 101 13.26 -7.14 11.16
N ARG A 102 12.83 -6.13 11.93
CA ARG A 102 13.64 -5.56 13.04
C ARG A 102 14.03 -6.56 14.13
N ASP A 103 13.29 -7.65 14.31
CA ASP A 103 13.53 -8.64 15.36
C ASP A 103 14.13 -9.96 14.84
N ARG A 104 14.62 -9.98 13.59
CA ARG A 104 15.24 -11.16 12.98
C ARG A 104 16.73 -10.91 12.77
N GLU A 105 17.51 -11.15 13.82
CA GLU A 105 18.98 -11.34 13.76
C GLU A 105 19.34 -12.83 13.81
#